data_AF-A0A976PUA3-F1
#
_entry.id   AF-A0A976PUA3-F1
#
_cell.length_a   1.000
_cell.length_b   1.000
_cell.length_c   1.000
_cell.angle_alpha   90.00
_cell.angle_beta   90.00
_cell.angle_gamma   90.00
#
_symmetry.space_group_name_H-M   'P 1'
#
loop_
_entity.id
_entity.type
_entity.pdbx_description
1 polymer ?
#
loop_
_entity_poly.entity_id
_entity_poly.type
_entity_poly.pdbx_seq_one_letter_code
_entity_poly.pdbx_strand_id
1 'polypeptide(L)'
;ICMTFNNSAASLIKHGFAREVEVGEGLDLLQEAQERDLVQFGENVQRRVNFICNCCGCCCEAMIAARRFGVMNPIHTSNYLPELDGELCNGCAKCVNVCPVEAMSMVSANDPRHPKLHRAKLDESICLGCGVCVRNCSRDAIRLQPRGERVITPVNSSHRTVLMALERGKLQNLIFDNQALASHRAMAAILGVILELPPVKQALARRQMRSRYLDRLLGIHSASTQH
;
A
#
# COMPACT_ATOMS: atom_id res chain seq x y z
N ILE A 1 -14.55 7.56 -4.57
CA ILE A 1 -14.94 8.04 -3.22
C ILE A 1 -13.67 8.18 -2.38
N CYS A 2 -13.40 9.34 -1.75
CA CYS A 2 -12.22 9.55 -0.91
C CYS A 2 -12.67 9.89 0.51
N MET A 3 -12.06 9.25 1.51
CA MET A 3 -12.30 9.49 2.92
C MET A 3 -11.00 9.98 3.56
N THR A 4 -11.09 11.06 4.31
CA THR A 4 -9.97 11.64 5.05
C THR A 4 -10.27 11.62 6.53
N PHE A 5 -9.24 11.51 7.37
CA PHE A 5 -9.35 11.37 8.81
C PHE A 5 -8.35 12.27 9.54
N ASN A 6 -8.51 12.39 10.86
CA ASN A 6 -7.60 13.10 11.76
C ASN A 6 -7.33 14.55 11.31
N ASN A 7 -6.10 15.04 11.53
CA ASN A 7 -5.70 16.41 11.20
C ASN A 7 -5.88 16.74 9.71
N SER A 8 -5.75 15.74 8.83
CA SER A 8 -5.95 15.91 7.38
C SER A 8 -7.41 16.26 7.09
N ALA A 9 -8.36 15.54 7.70
CA ALA A 9 -9.78 15.88 7.61
C ALA A 9 -10.10 17.25 8.19
N ALA A 10 -9.61 17.55 9.41
CA ALA A 10 -9.86 18.83 10.06
C ALA A 10 -9.38 20.02 9.21
N SER A 11 -8.21 19.90 8.57
CA SER A 11 -7.69 20.92 7.66
C SER A 11 -8.53 21.06 6.39
N LEU A 12 -8.89 19.95 5.75
CA LEU A 12 -9.70 19.97 4.52
C LEU A 12 -11.12 20.52 4.75
N ILE A 13 -11.74 20.17 5.88
CA ILE A 13 -13.05 20.71 6.29
C ILE A 13 -12.94 22.23 6.53
N LYS A 14 -11.92 22.66 7.29
CA LYS A 14 -11.68 24.09 7.56
C LYS A 14 -11.55 24.94 6.29
N HIS A 15 -10.96 24.38 5.24
CA HIS A 15 -10.76 25.08 3.97
C HIS A 15 -11.85 24.79 2.92
N GLY A 16 -12.92 24.08 3.28
CA GLY A 16 -14.07 23.84 2.40
C GLY A 16 -13.83 22.81 1.30
N PHE A 17 -12.77 21.99 1.39
CA PHE A 17 -12.47 20.92 0.43
C PHE A 17 -13.12 19.57 0.79
N ALA A 18 -13.57 19.43 2.03
CA ALA A 18 -14.25 18.24 2.52
C ALA A 18 -15.42 18.61 3.42
N ARG A 19 -16.36 17.68 3.60
CA ARG A 19 -17.44 17.76 4.58
C ARG A 19 -17.30 16.66 5.61
N GLU A 20 -17.85 16.88 6.79
CA GLU A 20 -18.00 15.85 7.80
C GLU A 20 -19.09 14.84 7.39
N VAL A 21 -18.91 13.60 7.82
CA VAL A 21 -19.81 12.47 7.58
C VAL A 21 -19.97 11.70 8.89
N GLU A 22 -21.18 11.23 9.16
CA GLU A 22 -21.41 10.31 10.27
C GLU A 22 -20.86 8.92 9.95
N VAL A 23 -20.59 8.11 10.98
CA VAL A 23 -20.02 6.77 10.80
C VAL A 23 -20.91 5.89 9.91
N GLY A 24 -22.24 5.95 10.08
CA GLY A 24 -23.19 5.19 9.27
C GLY A 24 -23.08 5.53 7.79
N GLU A 25 -23.13 6.82 7.45
CA GLU A 25 -22.94 7.29 6.07
C GLU A 25 -21.57 6.88 5.51
N GLY A 26 -20.52 6.93 6.34
CA GLY A 26 -19.18 6.48 5.95
C GLY A 26 -19.15 5.00 5.54
N LEU A 27 -19.85 4.12 6.28
CA LEU A 27 -19.95 2.70 5.95
C LEU A 27 -20.77 2.47 4.67
N ASP A 28 -21.86 3.22 4.48
CA ASP A 28 -22.67 3.15 3.26
C ASP A 28 -21.86 3.56 2.02
N LEU A 29 -21.02 4.60 2.14
CA LEU A 29 -20.11 5.04 1.07
C LEU A 29 -19.02 3.99 0.76
N LEU A 30 -18.55 3.22 1.75
CA LEU A 30 -17.64 2.10 1.50
C LEU A 30 -18.35 0.96 0.75
N GLN A 31 -19.60 0.68 1.12
CA GLN A 31 -20.42 -0.32 0.44
C GLN A 31 -20.68 0.11 -1.02
N GLU A 32 -21.07 1.36 -1.26
CA GLU A 32 -21.25 1.92 -2.61
C GLU A 32 -19.94 1.82 -3.43
N ALA A 33 -18.80 2.11 -2.81
CA ALA A 33 -17.51 1.96 -3.47
C ALA A 33 -17.25 0.51 -3.90
N GLN A 34 -17.53 -0.45 -3.03
CA GLN A 34 -17.34 -1.87 -3.29
C GLN A 34 -18.26 -2.39 -4.40
N GLU A 35 -19.52 -1.96 -4.41
CA GLU A 35 -20.52 -2.29 -5.44
C GLU A 35 -20.16 -1.75 -6.83
N ARG A 36 -19.40 -0.65 -6.87
CA ARG A 36 -18.89 -0.04 -8.10
C ARG A 36 -17.50 -0.53 -8.51
N ASP A 37 -17.04 -1.64 -7.91
CA ASP A 37 -15.71 -2.22 -8.16
C ASP A 37 -14.54 -1.25 -7.93
N LEU A 38 -14.72 -0.25 -7.07
CA LEU A 38 -13.65 0.64 -6.70
C LEU A 38 -12.64 -0.11 -5.83
N VAL A 39 -11.37 0.16 -6.08
CA VAL A 39 -10.26 -0.39 -5.31
C VAL A 39 -10.10 0.47 -4.08
N GLN A 40 -10.22 -0.18 -2.92
CA GLN A 40 -9.85 0.42 -1.65
C GLN A 40 -8.33 0.29 -1.46
N PHE A 41 -7.66 1.41 -1.31
CA PHE A 41 -6.28 1.53 -0.86
C PHE A 41 -6.16 2.80 -0.02
N GLY A 42 -5.05 3.03 0.67
CA GLY A 42 -4.97 4.22 1.52
C GLY A 42 -3.61 4.41 2.14
N GLU A 43 -3.58 5.21 3.20
CA GLU A 43 -2.39 5.27 4.04
C GLU A 43 -2.24 3.95 4.79
N ASN A 44 -1.42 3.05 4.24
CA ASN A 44 -1.21 1.71 4.79
C ASN A 44 -0.37 1.78 6.08
N VAL A 45 -1.01 2.21 7.17
CA VAL A 45 -0.44 2.31 8.52
C VAL A 45 -1.42 1.74 9.53
N GLN A 46 -0.92 1.24 10.66
CA GLN A 46 -1.78 0.58 11.65
C GLN A 46 -2.59 1.56 12.50
N ARG A 47 -2.05 2.74 12.78
CA ARG A 47 -2.66 3.71 13.71
C ARG A 47 -2.75 5.08 13.07
N ARG A 48 -3.89 5.76 13.30
CA ARG A 48 -4.19 7.10 12.79
C ARG A 48 -4.02 7.22 11.26
N VAL A 49 -4.64 6.29 10.54
CA VAL A 49 -4.78 6.34 9.07
C VAL A 49 -5.39 7.68 8.69
N ASN A 50 -4.74 8.47 7.82
CA ASN A 50 -5.27 9.78 7.41
C ASN A 50 -6.19 9.72 6.19
N PHE A 51 -6.12 8.68 5.37
CA PHE A 51 -7.01 8.58 4.22
C PHE A 51 -7.27 7.14 3.78
N ILE A 52 -8.47 6.95 3.23
CA ILE A 52 -8.88 5.79 2.45
C ILE A 52 -9.33 6.30 1.08
N CYS A 53 -8.70 5.80 0.03
CA CYS A 53 -9.05 6.04 -1.35
C CYS A 53 -9.84 4.85 -1.90
N ASN A 54 -10.98 5.13 -2.52
CA ASN A 54 -11.75 4.16 -3.29
C ASN A 54 -11.78 4.65 -4.75
N CYS A 55 -10.91 4.09 -5.60
CA CYS A 55 -10.71 4.57 -6.97
C CYS A 55 -10.81 3.46 -8.03
N CYS A 56 -11.13 3.85 -9.27
CA CYS A 56 -10.94 3.02 -10.46
C CYS A 56 -9.58 3.27 -11.11
N GLY A 57 -9.19 2.40 -12.05
CA GLY A 57 -8.01 2.57 -12.92
C GLY A 57 -8.15 3.69 -13.97
N CYS A 58 -9.29 4.37 -14.00
CA CYS A 58 -9.72 5.36 -14.99
C CYS A 58 -8.90 6.67 -15.00
N CYS A 59 -8.65 7.28 -13.83
CA CYS A 59 -8.01 8.60 -13.70
C CYS A 59 -7.16 8.74 -12.42
N CYS A 60 -7.04 7.69 -11.61
CA CYS A 60 -6.26 7.75 -10.39
C CYS A 60 -4.76 7.66 -10.71
N GLU A 61 -4.02 8.73 -10.44
CA GLU A 61 -2.56 8.78 -10.65
C GLU A 61 -1.82 7.66 -9.93
N ALA A 62 -2.28 7.27 -8.74
CA ALA A 62 -1.70 6.15 -8.02
C ALA A 62 -1.89 4.83 -8.79
N MET A 63 -3.07 4.60 -9.39
CA MET A 63 -3.36 3.40 -10.19
C MET A 63 -2.60 3.42 -11.51
N ILE A 64 -2.51 4.58 -12.16
CA ILE A 64 -1.70 4.77 -13.37
C ILE A 64 -0.24 4.45 -13.07
N ALA A 65 0.28 4.93 -11.93
CA ALA A 65 1.63 4.63 -11.49
C ALA A 65 1.80 3.13 -11.17
N ALA A 66 0.83 2.48 -10.52
CA ALA A 66 0.88 1.05 -10.25
C ALA A 66 0.92 0.21 -11.54
N ARG A 67 0.11 0.56 -12.54
CA ARG A 67 0.13 -0.09 -13.85
C ARG A 67 1.45 0.12 -14.60
N ARG A 68 1.96 1.35 -14.62
CA ARG A 68 3.18 1.69 -15.39
C ARG A 68 4.48 1.31 -14.71
N PHE A 69 4.50 1.32 -13.39
CA PHE A 69 5.70 1.21 -12.57
C PHE A 69 5.54 0.18 -11.44
N GLY A 70 4.73 -0.87 -11.63
CA GLY A 70 4.36 -1.81 -10.57
C GLY A 70 5.53 -2.39 -9.77
N VAL A 71 6.68 -2.61 -10.41
CA VAL A 71 7.94 -3.03 -9.76
C VAL A 71 8.42 -2.07 -8.66
N MET A 72 8.10 -0.77 -8.76
CA MET A 72 8.44 0.23 -7.75
C MET A 72 7.50 0.24 -6.54
N ASN A 73 6.45 -0.61 -6.54
CA ASN A 73 5.42 -0.68 -5.50
C ASN A 73 4.89 0.70 -5.06
N PRO A 74 4.41 1.55 -6.00
CA PRO A 74 3.99 2.92 -5.69
C PRO A 74 2.74 2.94 -4.79
N ILE A 75 1.94 1.88 -4.82
CA ILE A 75 0.86 1.59 -3.89
C ILE A 75 1.29 0.37 -3.08
N HIS A 76 1.23 0.47 -1.75
CA HIS A 76 1.48 -0.69 -0.90
C HIS A 76 0.43 -1.77 -1.15
N THR A 77 0.91 -2.94 -1.56
CA THR A 77 0.06 -4.09 -1.88
C THR A 77 -0.49 -4.74 -0.61
N SER A 78 -1.62 -5.43 -0.74
CA SER A 78 -2.14 -6.25 0.35
C SER A 78 -1.22 -7.44 0.62
N ASN A 79 -1.39 -8.09 1.77
CA ASN A 79 -0.71 -9.34 2.11
C ASN A 79 -1.24 -10.57 1.36
N TYR A 80 -2.08 -10.36 0.34
CA TYR A 80 -2.73 -11.43 -0.41
C TYR A 80 -2.55 -11.27 -1.92
N LEU A 81 -2.62 -12.38 -2.64
CA LEU A 81 -2.67 -12.44 -4.09
C LEU A 81 -3.84 -13.33 -4.54
N PRO A 82 -4.46 -13.03 -5.69
CA PRO A 82 -5.42 -13.93 -6.31
C PRO A 82 -4.73 -15.24 -6.75
N GLU A 83 -5.24 -16.37 -6.29
CA GLU A 83 -4.95 -17.70 -6.82
C GLU A 83 -6.10 -18.12 -7.74
N LEU A 84 -5.78 -18.67 -8.91
CA LEU A 84 -6.77 -19.06 -9.92
C LEU A 84 -6.88 -20.57 -10.04
N ASP A 85 -8.12 -21.07 -10.01
CA ASP A 85 -8.46 -22.44 -10.35
C ASP A 85 -8.78 -22.53 -11.85
N GLY A 86 -7.87 -23.17 -12.59
CA GLY A 86 -7.99 -23.37 -14.03
C GLY A 86 -9.15 -24.29 -14.43
N GLU A 87 -9.62 -25.19 -13.57
CA GLU A 87 -10.71 -26.11 -13.89
C GLU A 87 -12.07 -25.42 -13.78
N LEU A 88 -12.23 -24.54 -12.80
CA LEU A 88 -13.47 -23.78 -12.58
C LEU A 88 -13.63 -22.59 -13.53
N CYS A 89 -12.51 -22.04 -14.02
CA CYS A 89 -12.50 -20.91 -14.94
C CYS A 89 -13.18 -21.31 -16.27
N ASN A 90 -14.07 -20.45 -16.78
CA ASN A 90 -14.73 -20.66 -18.08
C ASN A 90 -14.26 -19.69 -19.16
N GLY A 91 -13.27 -18.85 -18.87
CA GLY A 91 -12.71 -17.91 -19.84
C GLY A 91 -13.55 -16.66 -20.14
N CYS A 92 -14.53 -16.29 -19.30
CA CYS A 92 -15.43 -15.16 -19.56
C CYS A 92 -14.83 -13.74 -19.48
N ALA A 93 -13.54 -13.61 -19.14
CA ALA A 93 -12.80 -12.35 -19.06
C ALA A 93 -13.33 -11.26 -18.10
N LYS A 94 -14.37 -11.52 -17.29
CA LYS A 94 -14.90 -10.55 -16.30
C LYS A 94 -13.81 -9.99 -15.38
N CYS A 95 -12.94 -10.87 -14.86
CA CYS A 95 -11.84 -10.50 -13.99
C CYS A 95 -10.77 -9.62 -14.67
N VAL A 96 -10.61 -9.72 -15.98
CA VAL A 96 -9.74 -8.87 -16.80
C VAL A 96 -10.34 -7.48 -16.90
N ASN A 97 -11.63 -7.39 -17.23
CA ASN A 97 -12.32 -6.11 -17.46
C ASN A 97 -12.39 -5.22 -16.20
N VAL A 98 -12.46 -5.83 -15.01
CA VAL A 98 -12.54 -5.09 -13.74
C VAL A 98 -11.17 -4.85 -13.09
N CYS A 99 -10.07 -5.31 -13.70
CA CYS A 99 -8.75 -5.18 -13.09
C CYS A 99 -8.23 -3.74 -13.20
N PRO A 100 -8.08 -3.00 -12.09
CA PRO A 100 -7.73 -1.57 -12.07
C PRO A 100 -6.31 -1.27 -12.55
N VAL A 101 -5.43 -2.28 -12.51
CA VAL A 101 -4.00 -2.18 -12.81
C VAL A 101 -3.58 -3.13 -13.92
N GLU A 102 -4.56 -3.76 -14.61
CA GLU A 102 -4.32 -4.65 -15.75
C GLU A 102 -3.43 -5.87 -15.41
N ALA A 103 -3.46 -6.32 -14.15
CA ALA A 103 -2.75 -7.52 -13.69
C ALA A 103 -3.36 -8.83 -14.19
N MET A 104 -4.57 -8.81 -14.75
CA MET A 104 -5.27 -10.00 -15.21
C MET A 104 -5.26 -10.03 -16.74
N SER A 105 -4.94 -11.17 -17.33
CA SER A 105 -4.96 -11.40 -18.78
C SER A 105 -5.66 -12.72 -19.12
N MET A 106 -6.03 -12.91 -20.39
CA MET A 106 -6.51 -14.21 -20.89
C MET A 106 -5.40 -14.91 -21.66
N VAL A 107 -5.19 -16.19 -21.35
CA VAL A 107 -4.24 -17.07 -22.06
C VAL A 107 -4.96 -18.32 -22.56
N SER A 108 -4.42 -18.96 -23.60
CA SER A 108 -4.87 -20.28 -24.03
C SER A 108 -4.80 -21.28 -22.87
N ALA A 109 -5.82 -22.12 -22.71
CA ALA A 109 -5.83 -23.22 -21.76
C ALA A 109 -4.87 -24.36 -22.17
N ASN A 110 -4.35 -24.32 -23.41
CA ASN A 110 -3.49 -25.35 -23.99
C ASN A 110 -4.10 -26.76 -23.93
N ASP A 111 -5.43 -26.87 -24.01
CA ASP A 111 -6.13 -28.15 -24.14
C ASP A 111 -6.31 -28.49 -25.63
N PRO A 112 -5.66 -29.53 -26.16
CA PRO A 112 -5.80 -29.94 -27.56
C PRO A 112 -7.24 -30.30 -27.95
N ARG A 113 -8.06 -30.73 -26.98
CA ARG A 113 -9.48 -31.08 -27.20
C ARG A 113 -10.37 -29.84 -27.27
N HIS A 114 -9.93 -28.73 -26.67
CA HIS A 114 -10.66 -27.48 -26.61
C HIS A 114 -9.75 -26.29 -26.98
N PRO A 115 -9.31 -26.18 -28.25
CA PRO A 115 -8.29 -25.19 -28.66
C PRO A 115 -8.74 -23.73 -28.53
N LYS A 116 -10.04 -23.47 -28.38
CA LYS A 116 -10.61 -22.12 -28.13
C LYS A 116 -10.77 -21.79 -26.64
N LEU A 117 -10.43 -22.72 -25.76
CA LEU A 117 -10.58 -22.54 -24.33
C LEU A 117 -9.51 -21.59 -23.82
N HIS A 118 -9.94 -20.55 -23.11
CA HIS A 118 -9.05 -19.59 -22.48
C HIS A 118 -9.19 -19.66 -20.96
N ARG A 119 -8.12 -19.28 -20.27
CA ARG A 119 -8.02 -19.18 -18.81
C ARG A 119 -7.49 -17.81 -18.45
N ALA A 120 -7.95 -17.29 -17.33
CA ALA A 120 -7.36 -16.09 -16.78
C ALA A 120 -5.95 -16.40 -16.25
N LYS A 121 -5.05 -15.43 -16.35
CA LYS A 121 -3.69 -15.49 -15.81
C LYS A 121 -3.40 -14.20 -15.05
N LEU A 122 -2.76 -14.33 -13.90
CA LEU A 122 -2.33 -13.22 -13.07
C LEU A 122 -0.87 -12.85 -13.37
N ASP A 123 -0.59 -11.56 -13.46
CA ASP A 123 0.74 -10.98 -13.31
C ASP A 123 0.92 -10.48 -11.87
N GLU A 124 1.64 -11.26 -11.07
CA GLU A 124 1.89 -10.96 -9.66
C GLU A 124 2.75 -9.69 -9.45
N SER A 125 3.54 -9.30 -10.45
CA SER A 125 4.50 -8.19 -10.34
C SER A 125 3.83 -6.82 -10.29
N ILE A 126 2.60 -6.72 -10.79
CA ILE A 126 1.80 -5.49 -10.79
C ILE A 126 0.49 -5.63 -9.99
N CYS A 127 0.17 -6.84 -9.51
CA CYS A 127 -1.05 -7.09 -8.76
C CYS A 127 -1.02 -6.47 -7.35
N LEU A 128 -2.00 -5.59 -7.07
CA LEU A 128 -2.18 -4.98 -5.76
C LEU A 128 -2.74 -5.93 -4.69
N GLY A 129 -3.37 -7.04 -5.11
CA GLY A 129 -4.09 -7.94 -4.19
C GLY A 129 -5.40 -7.35 -3.66
N CYS A 130 -6.10 -6.54 -4.47
CA CYS A 130 -7.31 -5.80 -4.08
C CYS A 130 -8.61 -6.63 -4.05
N GLY A 131 -8.60 -7.85 -4.61
CA GLY A 131 -9.75 -8.76 -4.56
C GLY A 131 -10.95 -8.40 -5.45
N VAL A 132 -10.88 -7.34 -6.28
CA VAL A 132 -11.98 -6.98 -7.20
C VAL A 132 -12.31 -8.11 -8.17
N CYS A 133 -11.29 -8.81 -8.67
CA CYS A 133 -11.44 -9.98 -9.55
C CYS A 133 -12.17 -11.16 -8.88
N VAL A 134 -11.98 -11.36 -7.57
CA VAL A 134 -12.61 -12.43 -6.79
C VAL A 134 -14.12 -12.22 -6.73
N ARG A 135 -14.56 -11.00 -6.36
CA ARG A 135 -15.99 -10.66 -6.28
C ARG A 135 -16.71 -10.77 -7.62
N ASN A 136 -16.00 -10.54 -8.72
CA ASN A 136 -16.55 -10.58 -10.07
C ASN A 136 -16.49 -11.97 -10.73
N CYS A 137 -15.88 -12.96 -10.06
CA CYS A 137 -15.80 -14.31 -10.59
C CYS A 137 -17.08 -15.10 -10.28
N SER A 138 -18.01 -15.18 -11.23
CA SER A 138 -19.26 -15.95 -11.07
C SER A 138 -19.09 -17.48 -11.06
N ARG A 139 -17.85 -17.98 -10.97
CA ARG A 139 -17.50 -19.42 -10.94
C ARG A 139 -16.69 -19.78 -9.70
N ASP A 140 -16.44 -18.83 -8.81
CA ASP A 140 -15.59 -19.00 -7.63
C ASP A 140 -14.20 -19.56 -7.94
N ALA A 141 -13.72 -19.29 -9.16
CA ALA A 141 -12.45 -19.77 -9.69
C ALA A 141 -11.25 -18.92 -9.25
N ILE A 142 -11.47 -17.92 -8.41
CA ILE A 142 -10.42 -17.02 -7.91
C ILE A 142 -10.58 -16.88 -6.40
N ARG A 143 -9.50 -17.09 -5.64
CA ARG A 143 -9.47 -16.92 -4.18
C ARG A 143 -8.28 -16.08 -3.77
N LEU A 144 -8.34 -15.40 -2.62
CA LEU A 144 -7.19 -14.67 -2.08
C LEU A 144 -6.33 -15.61 -1.22
N GLN A 145 -5.07 -15.76 -1.58
CA GLN A 145 -4.07 -16.50 -0.80
C GLN A 145 -3.04 -15.56 -0.19
N PRO A 146 -2.50 -15.87 1.01
CA PRO A 146 -1.41 -15.09 1.58
C PRO A 146 -0.18 -15.07 0.68
N ARG A 147 0.50 -13.93 0.59
CA ARG A 147 1.81 -13.82 -0.05
C ARG A 147 2.85 -14.62 0.74
N GLY A 148 3.84 -15.19 0.03
CA GLY A 148 4.96 -15.91 0.66
C GLY A 148 5.76 -15.03 1.62
N GLU A 149 5.96 -13.75 1.27
CA GLU A 149 6.53 -12.74 2.17
C GLU A 149 5.45 -11.76 2.62
N ARG A 150 5.29 -11.60 3.94
CA ARG A 150 4.37 -10.62 4.51
C ARG A 150 4.97 -9.22 4.46
N VAL A 151 4.19 -8.29 3.89
CA VAL A 151 4.43 -6.86 4.01
C VAL A 151 4.07 -6.42 5.42
N ILE A 152 5.07 -5.95 6.17
CA ILE A 152 4.87 -5.41 7.51
C ILE A 152 4.36 -3.98 7.39
N THR A 153 3.08 -3.78 7.72
CA THR A 153 2.46 -2.45 7.73
C THR A 153 3.10 -1.57 8.80
N PRO A 154 3.63 -0.39 8.46
CA PRO A 154 4.21 0.53 9.44
C PRO A 154 3.20 0.97 10.51
N VAL A 155 3.68 1.26 11.71
CA VAL A 155 2.81 1.58 12.85
C VAL A 155 2.03 2.89 12.63
N ASN A 156 2.66 3.90 12.02
CA ASN A 156 2.09 5.22 11.77
C ASN A 156 2.78 5.90 10.57
N SER A 157 2.30 7.10 10.19
CA SER A 157 2.80 7.89 9.05
C SER A 157 4.29 8.23 9.14
N SER A 158 4.80 8.57 10.33
CA SER A 158 6.22 8.88 10.54
C SER A 158 7.06 7.63 10.31
N HIS A 159 6.63 6.50 10.88
CA HIS A 159 7.32 5.22 10.72
C HIS A 159 7.37 4.81 9.24
N ARG A 160 6.24 4.92 8.53
CA ARG A 160 6.17 4.68 7.08
C ARG A 160 7.14 5.58 6.31
N THR A 161 7.14 6.87 6.58
CA THR A 161 7.96 7.85 5.86
C THR A 161 9.45 7.59 6.04
N VAL A 162 9.88 7.29 7.26
CA VAL A 162 11.28 6.94 7.57
C VAL A 162 11.68 5.63 6.90
N LEU A 163 10.85 4.58 6.96
CA LEU A 163 11.11 3.31 6.29
C LEU A 163 11.26 3.49 4.77
N MET A 164 10.33 4.22 4.13
CA MET A 164 10.39 4.50 2.70
C MET A 164 11.65 5.28 2.31
N ALA A 165 12.04 6.28 3.10
CA ALA A 165 13.24 7.06 2.85
C ALA A 165 14.50 6.19 3.01
N LEU A 166 14.53 5.34 4.04
CA LEU A 166 15.62 4.40 4.28
C LEU A 166 15.76 3.40 3.13
N GLU A 167 14.66 2.78 2.69
CA GLU A 167 14.66 1.80 1.58
C GLU A 167 15.14 2.44 0.27
N ARG A 168 14.86 3.73 0.06
CA ARG A 168 15.23 4.48 -1.15
C ARG A 168 16.58 5.19 -1.08
N GLY A 169 17.31 5.10 0.03
CA GLY A 169 18.59 5.81 0.18
C GLY A 169 18.46 7.32 0.36
N LYS A 170 17.30 7.79 0.84
CA LYS A 170 16.92 9.22 0.95
C LYS A 170 16.67 9.69 2.38
N LEU A 171 17.17 8.97 3.39
CA LEU A 171 16.95 9.33 4.79
C LEU A 171 17.46 10.75 5.12
N GLN A 172 18.58 11.15 4.53
CA GLN A 172 19.18 12.47 4.68
C GLN A 172 18.24 13.60 4.26
N ASN A 173 17.43 13.40 3.22
CA ASN A 173 16.49 14.42 2.72
C ASN A 173 15.37 14.72 3.75
N LEU A 174 14.97 13.73 4.55
CA LEU A 174 13.98 13.96 5.62
C LEU A 174 14.52 14.90 6.70
N ILE A 175 15.83 14.91 6.92
CA ILE A 175 16.46 15.66 8.00
C ILE A 175 16.94 17.03 7.53
N PHE A 176 17.59 17.08 6.36
CA PHE A 176 18.25 18.28 5.86
C PHE A 176 17.38 19.08 4.88
N ASP A 177 16.77 18.43 3.90
CA ASP A 177 16.01 19.14 2.84
C ASP A 177 14.66 19.67 3.34
N ASN A 178 13.98 18.91 4.22
CA ASN A 178 12.70 19.32 4.81
C ASN A 178 12.86 20.26 6.02
N GLN A 179 14.06 20.78 6.28
CA GLN A 179 14.37 21.61 7.45
C GLN A 179 13.87 21.01 8.77
N ALA A 180 13.89 19.68 8.93
CA ALA A 180 13.41 19.05 10.16
C ALA A 180 14.19 19.51 11.40
N LEU A 181 15.44 19.97 11.21
CA LEU A 181 16.23 20.66 12.24
C LEU A 181 15.55 21.91 12.82
N ALA A 182 14.74 22.62 12.02
CA ALA A 182 13.99 23.79 12.47
C ALA A 182 12.76 23.43 13.33
N SER A 183 12.39 22.14 13.39
CA SER A 183 11.28 21.64 14.21
C SER A 183 11.72 20.49 15.10
N HIS A 184 11.92 20.77 16.38
CA HIS A 184 12.25 19.75 17.38
C HIS A 184 11.27 18.57 17.37
N ARG A 185 9.98 18.83 17.11
CA ARG A 185 8.95 17.78 17.03
C ARG A 185 9.12 16.88 15.82
N ALA A 186 9.46 17.44 14.65
CA ALA A 186 9.71 16.66 13.45
C ALA A 186 10.98 15.82 13.59
N MET A 187 12.05 16.42 14.12
CA MET A 187 13.31 15.72 14.39
C MET A 187 13.14 14.58 15.39
N ALA A 188 12.43 14.82 16.51
CA ALA A 188 12.15 13.79 17.50
C ALA A 188 11.34 12.62 16.93
N ALA A 189 10.37 12.89 16.06
CA ALA A 189 9.61 11.83 15.40
C ALA A 189 10.48 10.98 14.45
N ILE A 190 11.39 11.61 13.68
CA ILE A 190 12.30 10.90 12.78
C ILE A 190 13.29 10.06 13.57
N LEU A 191 13.99 10.66 14.54
CA LEU A 191 14.98 9.98 15.36
C LEU A 191 14.35 8.86 16.20
N GLY A 192 13.18 9.11 16.80
CA GLY A 192 12.44 8.12 17.57
C GLY A 192 12.14 6.86 16.75
N VAL A 193 11.67 7.03 15.51
CA VAL A 193 11.48 5.89 14.60
C VAL A 193 12.80 5.17 14.36
N ILE A 194 13.89 5.88 14.03
CA ILE A 194 15.19 5.25 13.73
C ILE A 194 15.68 4.42 14.92
N LEU A 195 15.50 4.90 16.15
CA LEU A 195 15.89 4.18 17.37
C LEU A 195 15.07 2.91 17.59
N GLU A 196 13.80 2.90 17.22
CA GLU A 196 12.91 1.72 17.36
C GLU A 196 13.07 0.69 16.22
N LEU A 197 13.85 1.00 15.17
CA LEU A 197 14.05 0.08 14.05
C LEU A 197 14.87 -1.17 14.45
N PRO A 198 14.69 -2.32 13.77
CA PRO A 198 15.55 -3.48 13.95
C PRO A 198 17.03 -3.18 13.67
N PRO A 199 17.99 -3.89 14.31
CA PRO A 199 19.43 -3.60 14.21
C PRO A 199 19.96 -3.48 12.78
N VAL A 200 19.48 -4.32 11.86
CA VAL A 200 19.87 -4.28 10.44
C VAL A 200 19.47 -2.96 9.78
N LYS A 201 18.24 -2.47 10.05
CA LYS A 201 17.75 -1.20 9.50
C LYS A 201 18.42 0.00 10.17
N GLN A 202 18.76 -0.09 11.46
CA GLN A 202 19.58 0.92 12.14
C GLN A 202 20.97 1.05 11.52
N ALA A 203 21.63 -0.07 11.21
CA ALA A 203 22.93 -0.07 10.55
C ALA A 203 22.86 0.60 9.16
N LEU A 204 21.79 0.32 8.40
CA LEU A 204 21.54 0.99 7.12
C LEU A 204 21.33 2.50 7.30
N ALA A 205 20.59 2.92 8.32
CA ALA A 205 20.34 4.32 8.63
C ALA A 205 21.66 5.06 8.99
N ARG A 206 22.52 4.44 9.80
CA ARG A 206 23.87 4.94 10.11
C ARG A 206 24.69 5.13 8.84
N ARG A 207 24.67 4.13 7.94
CA ARG A 207 25.43 4.17 6.68
C ARG A 207 24.99 5.31 5.75
N GLN A 208 23.68 5.59 5.68
CA GLN A 208 23.14 6.68 4.85
C GLN A 208 23.43 8.05 5.45
N MET A 209 23.26 8.20 6.77
CA MET A 209 23.40 9.50 7.44
C MET A 209 24.85 9.89 7.71
N ARG A 210 25.75 8.93 7.88
CA ARG A 210 27.18 9.14 8.22
C ARG A 210 27.38 10.17 9.33
N SER A 211 26.52 10.13 10.36
CA SER A 211 26.45 11.15 11.41
C SER A 211 26.94 10.60 12.76
N ARG A 212 27.99 11.24 13.30
CA ARG A 212 28.52 10.93 14.65
C ARG A 212 27.46 11.10 15.75
N TYR A 213 26.51 12.02 15.56
CA TYR A 213 25.43 12.24 16.51
C TYR A 213 24.45 11.06 16.52
N LEU A 214 24.07 10.57 15.34
CA LEU A 214 23.19 9.40 15.21
C LEU A 214 23.86 8.13 15.75
N ASP A 215 25.16 7.94 15.47
CA ASP A 215 25.93 6.81 16.00
C ASP A 215 25.92 6.78 17.54
N ARG A 216 26.10 7.96 18.16
CA ARG A 216 26.05 8.10 19.62
C ARG A 216 24.67 7.81 20.18
N LEU A 217 23.60 8.34 19.57
CA LEU A 217 22.23 8.09 20.00
C LEU A 217 21.87 6.61 19.95
N LEU A 218 22.21 5.92 18.85
CA LEU A 218 21.94 4.50 18.72
C LEU A 218 22.77 3.66 19.70
N GLY A 219 24.02 4.06 19.99
CA GLY A 219 24.85 3.41 21.02
C GLY A 219 24.28 3.52 22.44
N ILE A 220 23.76 4.71 22.80
CA ILE A 220 23.10 4.93 24.09
C ILE A 220 21.80 4.11 24.18
N HIS A 221 21.00 4.10 23.11
CA HIS A 221 19.73 3.38 23.08
C HIS A 221 19.92 1.87 23.22
N SER A 222 20.91 1.29 22.53
CA SER A 222 21.23 -0.14 22.66
C SER A 222 21.69 -0.55 24.06
N ALA A 223 22.34 0.36 24.80
CA ALA A 223 22.76 0.11 26.19
C ALA A 223 21.59 0.19 27.18
N SER A 224 20.51 0.90 26.84
CA SER A 224 19.35 1.09 27.72
C SER A 224 18.22 0.09 27.51
N THR A 225 18.27 -0.72 26.44
CA THR A 225 17.30 -1.81 26.16
C THR A 225 17.77 -3.21 26.60
N GLN A 226 18.97 -3.31 27.19
CA GLN A 226 19.54 -4.57 27.74
C GLN A 226 19.28 -4.76 29.25
N HIS A 227 18.45 -3.90 29.85
CA HIS A 227 17.93 -3.99 31.21
C HIS A 227 16.39 -4.00 31.16
#